data_AF-A0A2E9A5D8-F1
#
_entry.id   AF-A0A2E9A5D8-F1
#
_cell.length_a   1.000
_cell.length_b   1.000
_cell.length_c   1.000
_cell.angle_alpha   90.00
_cell.angle_beta   90.00
_cell.angle_gamma   90.00
#
_symmetry.space_group_name_H-M   'P 1'
#
loop_
_entity.id
_entity.type
_entity.pdbx_description
1 polymer ?
#
loop_
_entity_poly.entity_id
_entity_poly.type
_entity_poly.pdbx_seq_one_letter_code
_entity_poly.pdbx_strand_id
1 'polypeptide(L)'
;MPSMKKEPNEKSMSRMKNFVEKYCAKSGTSTHPDDSVRDAVILGLAQNIDEIGRPLCPCRFYPNKEEEKSHRTWMCACDDMQVYKYCHCLLFVNDEGLPITEYLPDDHEGKAMYGIVKDPTPDKGRPLRDKSEEREEERRNRPS
;
A
#
# COMPACT_ATOMS: atom_id res chain seq x y z
N MET A 1 24.38 10.10 14.63
CA MET A 1 23.29 11.09 14.75
C MET A 1 22.16 10.62 13.85
N PRO A 2 20.92 10.45 14.32
CA PRO A 2 19.83 10.07 13.43
C PRO A 2 19.61 11.24 12.48
N SER A 3 19.71 10.97 11.18
CA SER A 3 19.42 11.92 10.11
C SER A 3 18.02 12.50 10.36
N MET A 4 17.92 13.81 10.61
CA MET A 4 16.64 14.51 10.71
C MET A 4 15.92 14.31 9.37
N LYS A 5 14.95 13.39 9.33
CA LYS A 5 14.13 13.18 8.13
C LYS A 5 13.42 14.50 7.84
N LYS A 6 13.72 15.08 6.68
CA LYS A 6 13.12 16.32 6.21
C LYS A 6 11.60 16.16 6.23
N GLU A 7 10.91 17.08 6.88
CA GLU A 7 9.45 17.12 6.84
C GLU A 7 9.01 17.32 5.37
N PRO A 8 8.04 16.53 4.89
CA PRO A 8 7.53 16.69 3.54
C PRO A 8 6.81 18.03 3.43
N ASN A 9 6.84 18.63 2.24
CA ASN A 9 6.13 19.88 2.01
C ASN A 9 4.62 19.70 2.10
N GLU A 10 3.92 20.79 2.42
CA GLU A 10 2.46 20.81 2.59
C GLU A 10 1.71 20.33 1.33
N LYS A 11 2.27 20.59 0.15
CA LYS A 11 1.66 20.19 -1.13
C LYS A 11 1.66 18.67 -1.29
N SER A 12 2.74 17.99 -0.94
CA SER A 12 2.84 16.52 -0.97
C SER A 12 1.96 15.88 0.08
N MET A 13 1.91 16.46 1.29
CA MET A 13 1.00 16.01 2.34
C MET A 13 -0.48 16.15 1.91
N SER A 14 -0.88 17.31 1.40
CA SER A 14 -2.25 17.54 0.89
C SER A 14 -2.59 16.59 -0.26
N ARG A 15 -1.65 16.36 -1.18
CA ARG A 15 -1.82 15.41 -2.28
C ARG A 15 -2.06 13.99 -1.77
N MET A 16 -1.33 13.55 -0.73
CA MET A 16 -1.50 12.20 -0.16
C MET A 16 -2.78 12.05 0.64
N LYS A 17 -3.17 13.04 1.43
CA LYS A 17 -4.46 13.03 2.13
C LYS A 17 -5.64 12.90 1.14
N ASN A 18 -5.64 13.73 0.10
CA ASN A 18 -6.65 13.69 -0.96
C ASN A 18 -6.65 12.36 -1.73
N PHE A 19 -5.48 11.79 -1.98
CA PHE A 19 -5.36 10.48 -2.63
C PHE A 19 -5.95 9.37 -1.77
N VAL A 20 -5.60 9.32 -0.47
CA VAL A 20 -6.07 8.30 0.46
C VAL A 20 -7.60 8.34 0.59
N GLU A 21 -8.17 9.51 0.80
CA GLU A 21 -9.63 9.68 0.91
C GLU A 21 -10.36 9.17 -0.34
N LYS A 22 -9.91 9.60 -1.53
CA LYS A 22 -10.49 9.17 -2.80
C LYS A 22 -10.29 7.68 -3.06
N TYR A 23 -9.13 7.15 -2.67
CA TYR A 23 -8.82 5.74 -2.87
C TYR A 23 -9.70 4.87 -1.98
N CYS A 24 -9.87 5.22 -0.69
CA CYS A 24 -10.80 4.55 0.23
C CYS A 24 -12.22 4.44 -0.36
N ALA A 25 -12.75 5.54 -0.89
CA ALA A 25 -14.07 5.54 -1.54
C ALA A 25 -14.10 4.62 -2.78
N LYS A 26 -13.03 4.60 -3.58
CA LYS A 26 -12.90 3.78 -4.79
C LYS A 26 -12.73 2.29 -4.50
N SER A 27 -11.94 1.94 -3.50
CA SER A 27 -11.68 0.55 -3.10
C SER A 27 -12.72 0.02 -2.12
N GLY A 28 -13.56 0.86 -1.52
CA GLY A 28 -14.49 0.43 -0.47
C GLY A 28 -13.77 -0.05 0.81
N THR A 29 -12.62 0.56 1.09
CA THR A 29 -11.83 0.34 2.31
C THR A 29 -11.85 1.60 3.18
N SER A 30 -11.47 1.47 4.44
CA SER A 30 -11.26 2.59 5.37
C SER A 30 -9.77 2.73 5.69
N THR A 31 -9.39 3.87 6.29
CA THR A 31 -8.06 4.00 6.89
C THR A 31 -7.99 3.30 8.24
N HIS A 32 -6.79 2.89 8.66
CA HIS A 32 -6.59 2.30 9.99
C HIS A 32 -7.26 3.14 11.10
N PRO A 33 -7.90 2.52 12.10
CA PRO A 33 -8.54 3.24 13.21
C PRO A 33 -7.55 3.98 14.11
N ASP A 34 -6.29 3.51 14.13
CA ASP A 34 -5.20 4.25 14.78
C ASP A 34 -4.63 5.33 13.83
N ASP A 35 -4.91 6.58 14.18
CA ASP A 35 -4.43 7.77 13.47
C ASP A 35 -2.91 7.82 13.36
N SER A 36 -2.16 7.28 14.32
CA SER A 36 -0.70 7.27 14.29
C SER A 36 -0.16 6.40 13.14
N VAL A 37 -0.81 5.26 12.87
CA VAL A 37 -0.49 4.37 11.75
C VAL A 37 -0.82 5.07 10.43
N ARG A 38 -2.05 5.59 10.31
CA ARG A 38 -2.50 6.33 9.13
C ARG A 38 -1.54 7.48 8.79
N ASP A 39 -1.24 8.32 9.76
CA ASP A 39 -0.47 9.55 9.57
C ASP A 39 1.00 9.25 9.30
N ALA A 40 1.59 8.22 9.93
CA ALA A 40 2.94 7.76 9.65
C ALA A 40 3.10 7.27 8.20
N VAL A 41 2.12 6.51 7.69
CA VAL A 41 2.15 6.03 6.30
C VAL A 41 1.95 7.19 5.32
N ILE A 42 1.00 8.10 5.56
CA ILE A 42 0.79 9.29 4.72
C ILE A 42 2.04 10.16 4.68
N LEU A 43 2.70 10.37 5.83
CA LEU A 43 3.95 11.10 5.94
C LEU A 43 5.05 10.44 5.10
N GLY A 44 5.21 9.12 5.20
CA GLY A 44 6.22 8.38 4.42
C GLY A 44 5.95 8.42 2.92
N LEU A 45 4.69 8.33 2.49
CA LEU A 45 4.31 8.48 1.08
C LEU A 45 4.64 9.89 0.57
N ALA A 46 4.33 10.92 1.36
CA ALA A 46 4.63 12.30 1.01
C ALA A 46 6.15 12.56 0.96
N GLN A 47 6.93 11.99 1.88
CA GLN A 47 8.40 12.03 1.86
C GLN A 47 8.96 11.40 0.57
N ASN A 48 8.44 10.24 0.15
CA ASN A 48 8.85 9.62 -1.10
C ASN A 48 8.44 10.46 -2.33
N ILE A 49 7.30 11.17 -2.30
CA ILE A 49 6.98 12.14 -3.36
C ILE A 49 8.03 13.26 -3.41
N ASP A 50 8.50 13.76 -2.28
CA ASP A 50 9.47 14.84 -2.26
C ASP A 50 10.89 14.39 -2.65
N GLU A 51 11.28 13.19 -2.22
CA GLU A 51 12.61 12.62 -2.48
C GLU A 51 12.72 12.11 -3.92
N ILE A 52 11.70 11.38 -4.38
CA ILE A 52 11.75 10.60 -5.61
C ILE A 52 10.61 10.98 -6.60
N GLY A 53 9.74 11.92 -6.27
CA GLY A 53 8.68 12.39 -7.18
C GLY A 53 7.46 11.45 -7.28
N ARG A 54 7.48 10.28 -6.63
CA ARG A 54 6.45 9.24 -6.70
C ARG A 54 6.11 8.68 -5.30
N PRO A 55 4.85 8.28 -5.03
CA PRO A 55 4.42 7.77 -3.72
C PRO A 55 4.79 6.29 -3.53
N LEU A 56 6.09 5.98 -3.46
CA LEU A 56 6.58 4.63 -3.19
C LEU A 56 6.16 4.15 -1.78
N CYS A 57 5.87 2.86 -1.59
CA CYS A 57 5.47 2.32 -0.28
C CYS A 57 6.49 2.70 0.79
N PRO A 58 6.11 3.36 1.90
CA PRO A 58 7.05 3.66 2.98
C PRO A 58 7.33 2.44 3.86
N CYS A 59 6.54 1.37 3.69
CA CYS A 59 6.55 0.15 4.49
C CYS A 59 7.66 -0.85 4.15
N ARG A 60 8.41 -0.61 3.07
CA ARG A 60 9.35 -1.57 2.49
C ARG A 60 10.74 -0.95 2.43
N PHE A 61 11.75 -1.80 2.58
CA PHE A 61 13.13 -1.43 2.33
C PHE A 61 13.46 -1.51 0.84
N TYR A 62 14.16 -0.51 0.32
CA TYR A 62 14.61 -0.47 -1.06
C TYR A 62 16.11 -0.19 -1.08
N PRO A 63 16.93 -1.08 -1.65
CA PRO A 63 18.35 -0.81 -1.85
C PRO A 63 18.58 0.46 -2.68
N ASN A 64 17.73 0.67 -3.70
CA ASN A 64 17.75 1.86 -4.54
C ASN A 64 16.32 2.31 -4.89
N LYS A 65 15.85 3.39 -4.25
CA LYS A 65 14.51 3.95 -4.52
C LYS A 65 14.35 4.53 -5.92
N GLU A 66 15.43 5.02 -6.53
CA GLU A 66 15.39 5.62 -7.87
C GLU A 66 15.15 4.56 -8.94
N GLU A 67 15.77 3.38 -8.80
CA GLU A 67 15.53 2.24 -9.69
C GLU A 67 14.07 1.78 -9.61
N GLU A 68 13.52 1.71 -8.41
CA GLU A 68 12.13 1.33 -8.17
C GLU A 68 11.13 2.32 -8.75
N LYS A 69 11.55 3.55 -9.11
CA LYS A 69 10.67 4.44 -9.89
C LYS A 69 10.29 3.78 -11.20
N SER A 70 11.21 3.09 -11.87
CA SER A 70 10.93 2.51 -13.19
C SER A 70 9.83 1.44 -13.13
N HIS A 71 9.64 0.83 -11.95
CA HIS A 71 8.62 -0.16 -11.69
C HIS A 71 7.37 0.47 -11.03
N ARG A 72 6.19 -0.02 -11.40
CA ARG A 72 4.92 0.42 -10.78
C ARG A 72 4.56 -0.40 -9.54
N THR A 73 5.17 -1.57 -9.38
CA THR A 73 4.88 -2.59 -8.36
C THR A 73 4.56 -2.02 -6.98
N TRP A 74 5.40 -1.10 -6.50
CA TRP A 74 5.33 -0.57 -5.14
C TRP A 74 4.86 0.89 -5.05
N MET A 75 4.32 1.45 -6.13
CA MET A 75 3.77 2.81 -6.15
C MET A 75 2.35 2.80 -5.60
N CYS A 76 2.09 3.55 -4.54
CA CYS A 76 0.79 3.58 -3.88
C CYS A 76 -0.33 4.09 -4.83
N ALA A 77 -1.45 3.40 -4.98
CA ALA A 77 -1.78 2.07 -4.47
C ALA A 77 -1.00 0.98 -5.22
N CYS A 78 -0.21 0.18 -4.48
CA CYS A 78 0.69 -0.83 -5.05
C CYS A 78 -0.09 -1.94 -5.78
N ASP A 79 0.64 -2.79 -6.49
CA ASP A 79 -0.01 -3.86 -7.25
C ASP A 79 -0.69 -4.88 -6.33
N ASP A 80 -0.17 -5.15 -5.13
CA ASP A 80 -0.88 -5.99 -4.14
C ASP A 80 -2.25 -5.41 -3.78
N MET A 81 -2.35 -4.08 -3.65
CA MET A 81 -3.62 -3.42 -3.38
C MET A 81 -4.55 -3.43 -4.61
N GLN A 82 -3.99 -3.40 -5.82
CA GLN A 82 -4.77 -3.40 -7.07
C GLN A 82 -5.15 -4.81 -7.55
N VAL A 83 -4.45 -5.85 -7.11
CA VAL A 83 -4.67 -7.25 -7.50
C VAL A 83 -5.38 -8.00 -6.38
N TYR A 84 -4.90 -7.90 -5.14
CA TYR A 84 -5.40 -8.65 -3.97
C TYR A 84 -6.21 -7.81 -2.99
N LYS A 85 -6.25 -6.47 -3.16
CA LYS A 85 -6.81 -5.55 -2.17
C LYS A 85 -6.13 -5.62 -0.80
N TYR A 86 -4.89 -6.10 -0.78
CA TYR A 86 -4.09 -6.24 0.42
C TYR A 86 -3.18 -5.03 0.59
N CYS A 87 -3.19 -4.42 1.77
CA CYS A 87 -2.32 -3.30 2.12
C CYS A 87 -1.44 -3.67 3.32
N HIS A 88 -0.17 -4.00 3.06
CA HIS A 88 0.80 -4.29 4.13
C HIS A 88 1.04 -3.08 5.07
N CYS A 89 0.89 -1.85 4.58
CA CYS A 89 0.99 -0.64 5.41
C CYS A 89 -0.12 -0.53 6.46
N LEU A 90 -1.18 -1.32 6.34
CA LEU A 90 -2.45 -1.12 7.05
C LEU A 90 -3.10 0.24 6.78
N LEU A 91 -2.73 0.93 5.69
CA LEU A 91 -3.36 2.21 5.33
C LEU A 91 -4.77 2.02 4.76
N PHE A 92 -5.01 0.90 4.07
CA PHE A 92 -6.31 0.54 3.52
C PHE A 92 -6.74 -0.80 4.12
N VAL A 93 -7.75 -0.76 4.98
CA VAL A 93 -8.21 -1.89 5.80
C VAL A 93 -9.72 -2.04 5.68
N ASN A 94 -10.24 -3.14 6.23
CA ASN A 94 -11.68 -3.31 6.42
C ASN A 94 -12.18 -2.47 7.63
N ASP A 95 -13.48 -2.53 7.90
CA ASP A 95 -14.11 -1.76 8.99
C ASP A 95 -13.61 -2.13 10.39
N GLU A 96 -12.98 -3.30 10.55
CA GLU A 96 -12.38 -3.78 11.80
C GLU A 96 -10.91 -3.36 11.97
N GLY A 97 -10.35 -2.66 10.99
CA GLY A 97 -8.94 -2.26 11.00
C GLY A 97 -7.98 -3.36 10.52
N LEU A 98 -8.49 -4.45 9.95
CA LEU A 98 -7.69 -5.57 9.47
C LEU A 98 -7.42 -5.48 7.96
N PRO A 99 -6.24 -5.93 7.47
CA PRO A 99 -5.97 -6.00 6.05
C PRO A 99 -6.83 -7.09 5.41
N ILE A 100 -7.33 -6.84 4.20
CA ILE A 100 -8.07 -7.84 3.43
C ILE A 100 -7.09 -8.87 2.88
N THR A 101 -7.29 -10.15 3.21
CA THR A 101 -6.40 -11.26 2.81
C THR A 101 -7.11 -12.34 2.00
N GLU A 102 -8.41 -12.20 1.76
CA GLU A 102 -9.23 -13.17 1.02
C GLU A 102 -8.64 -13.58 -0.33
N TYR A 103 -8.09 -12.61 -1.06
CA TYR A 103 -7.57 -12.82 -2.42
C TYR A 103 -6.08 -13.16 -2.46
N LEU A 104 -5.42 -13.25 -1.29
CA LEU A 104 -4.02 -13.63 -1.24
C LEU A 104 -3.84 -15.14 -1.50
N PRO A 105 -2.73 -15.52 -2.13
CA PRO A 105 -2.28 -16.91 -2.22
C PRO A 105 -2.16 -17.56 -0.84
N ASP A 106 -2.28 -18.89 -0.80
CA ASP A 106 -2.24 -19.64 0.46
C ASP A 106 -0.87 -19.61 1.15
N ASP A 107 0.22 -19.49 0.39
CA ASP A 107 1.58 -19.36 0.88
C ASP A 107 1.99 -17.92 1.22
N HIS A 108 1.07 -16.96 1.14
CA HIS A 108 1.37 -15.55 1.39
C HIS A 108 1.43 -15.23 2.90
N GLU A 109 2.47 -14.51 3.32
CA GLU A 109 2.73 -14.14 4.72
C GLU A 109 1.55 -13.43 5.41
N GLY A 110 0.88 -12.52 4.71
CA GLY A 110 -0.32 -11.84 5.22
C GLY A 110 -1.44 -12.82 5.60
N LYS A 111 -1.63 -13.88 4.82
CA LYS A 111 -2.66 -14.91 5.11
C LYS A 111 -2.23 -15.82 6.25
N ALA A 112 -0.93 -16.12 6.37
CA ALA A 112 -0.39 -16.85 7.51
C ALA A 112 -0.54 -16.08 8.83
N MET A 113 -0.39 -14.75 8.80
CA MET A 113 -0.47 -13.89 9.99
C MET A 113 -1.89 -13.54 10.40
N TYR A 114 -2.74 -13.13 9.46
CA TYR A 114 -4.10 -12.65 9.74
C TYR A 114 -5.20 -13.69 9.49
N GLY A 115 -4.84 -14.85 8.92
CA GLY A 115 -5.84 -15.80 8.41
C GLY A 115 -6.56 -15.25 7.18
N ILE A 116 -7.82 -15.67 7.00
CA ILE A 116 -8.68 -15.21 5.90
C ILE A 116 -9.57 -14.07 6.43
N VAL A 117 -9.23 -12.84 6.05
CA VAL A 117 -10.02 -11.64 6.28
C VAL A 117 -10.78 -11.33 4.98
N LYS A 118 -12.11 -11.40 5.07
CA LYS A 118 -13.00 -11.20 3.92
C LYS A 118 -13.04 -9.75 3.45
N ASP A 119 -13.25 -9.57 2.16
CA ASP A 119 -13.52 -8.27 1.58
C ASP A 119 -14.98 -7.87 1.83
N PRO A 120 -15.27 -6.77 2.57
CA PRO A 120 -16.63 -6.30 2.77
C PRO A 120 -17.24 -5.70 1.49
N THR A 121 -16.43 -5.32 0.49
CA THR A 121 -16.85 -4.63 -0.74
C THR A 121 -16.23 -5.27 -2.00
N PRO A 122 -16.55 -6.54 -2.30
CA PRO A 122 -15.90 -7.30 -3.39
C PRO A 122 -16.13 -6.71 -4.80
N ASP A 123 -17.18 -5.90 -4.96
CA ASP A 123 -17.50 -5.17 -6.19
C ASP A 123 -16.62 -3.92 -6.41
N LYS A 124 -15.86 -3.49 -5.40
CA LYS A 124 -15.06 -2.25 -5.42
C LYS A 124 -13.56 -2.51 -5.43
N GLY A 125 -12.84 -1.65 -6.14
CA GLY A 125 -11.39 -1.69 -6.23
C GLY A 125 -10.88 -2.80 -7.16
N ARG A 126 -9.72 -3.35 -6.81
CA ARG A 126 -9.02 -4.42 -7.52
C ARG A 126 -9.03 -4.32 -9.07
N PRO A 127 -8.62 -3.17 -9.66
CA PRO A 127 -8.68 -2.99 -11.11
C PRO A 127 -7.75 -3.93 -11.89
N LEU A 128 -6.78 -4.56 -11.21
CA LEU A 128 -5.82 -5.48 -11.80
C LEU A 128 -6.04 -6.92 -11.32
N ARG A 129 -7.25 -7.28 -10.84
CA ARG A 129 -7.54 -8.62 -10.33
C ARG A 129 -7.20 -9.76 -11.30
N ASP A 130 -7.30 -9.50 -12.60
CA ASP A 130 -7.02 -10.49 -13.65
C ASP A 130 -5.51 -10.75 -13.84
N LYS A 131 -4.64 -9.98 -13.17
CA LYS A 131 -3.17 -10.12 -13.19
C LYS A 131 -2.63 -10.86 -11.96
N SER A 132 -3.46 -11.62 -11.24
CA SER A 132 -3.01 -12.34 -10.03
C SER A 132 -1.87 -13.31 -10.32
N GLU A 133 -1.91 -14.03 -11.45
CA GLU A 133 -0.86 -14.98 -11.81
C GLU A 133 0.48 -14.27 -12.09
N GLU A 134 0.45 -13.22 -12.92
CA GLU A 134 1.62 -12.38 -13.20
C GLU A 134 2.23 -11.80 -11.91
N ARG A 135 1.37 -11.37 -10.98
CA ARG A 135 1.82 -10.79 -9.71
C ARG A 135 2.47 -11.84 -8.81
N GLU A 136 1.96 -13.06 -8.79
CA GLU A 136 2.58 -14.17 -8.06
C GLU A 136 3.93 -14.58 -8.61
N GLU A 137 4.07 -14.62 -9.93
CA GLU A 137 5.37 -14.86 -10.56
C GLU A 137 6.37 -13.77 -10.18
N GLU A 138 5.97 -12.49 -10.21
CA GLU A 138 6.83 -11.39 -9.79
C GLU A 138 7.22 -11.50 -8.31
N ARG A 139 6.27 -11.80 -7.41
CA ARG A 139 6.52 -11.97 -5.97
C ARG A 139 7.56 -13.06 -5.70
N ARG A 140 7.47 -14.18 -6.42
CA ARG A 140 8.40 -15.32 -6.27
C ARG A 140 9.78 -15.04 -6.85
N ASN A 141 9.85 -14.31 -7.96
CA ASN A 141 11.10 -14.04 -8.67
C ASN A 141 11.85 -12.81 -8.15
N ARG A 142 11.15 -11.89 -7.47
CA ARG A 142 11.72 -10.67 -6.89
C ARG A 142 11.31 -10.54 -5.40
N PRO A 143 11.71 -11.51 -4.55
CA PRO A 143 11.45 -11.42 -3.13
C PRO A 143 12.09 -10.14 -2.58
N SER A 144 11.38 -9.51 -1.64
CA SER A 144 11.79 -8.22 -1.07
C SER A 144 13.07 -8.28 -0.26
#